data_AF-A0A6P8H9H9-F1
#
_entry.id   AF-A0A6P8H9H9-F1
#
_cell.length_a   1.000
_cell.length_b   1.000
_cell.length_c   1.000
_cell.angle_alpha   90.00
_cell.angle_beta   90.00
_cell.angle_gamma   90.00
#
_symmetry.space_group_name_H-M   'P 1'
#
loop_
_entity.id
_entity.type
_entity.pdbx_description
1 polymer ?
#
loop_
_entity_poly.entity_id
_entity_poly.type
_entity_poly.pdbx_seq_one_letter_code
_entity_poly.pdbx_strand_id
1 'polypeptide(L)'
;MAATSDSNTSNNTTSDPSKRPGNSHMTPSDFSRPVNLQRIAQKKEQVKSFTRRKKLEKLGVYSSCKAEESCKCNGWKNPNPPPTPPRLDLSQPLASLTDPCRSCNHPLGSHISHLQSLEEDELDRLLCMVVDVENLFMCVHKEEDPDTKQVYFYLFKLLRKCILQMSRPKVESSLGTPPFEKPSIAKAVLNFVLHKFGHLPQREWQIMHDLAKMFLHCLNHWKLETVSMKKQQSQGEHIAAYKINYTRWLCYCHVPVFCDSLPKHDTTTVFGRTLLRSVFSVMRRQLLDKFRAEKDKMPADKRTIVLTHFPRFLSMLEEEVYGENSPIWDDDFAVPQSISINSSRSLSPLVSFTSLTDSSTSTSGLGTTSSTTSSPILNLSTSSSPTIEELSGIKRPHEDDDDAETSAKKPKLAG
;
A
#
# COMPACT_ATOMS: atom_id res chain seq x y z
N MET A 1 54.91 53.74 -2.54
CA MET A 1 54.82 54.20 -3.94
C MET A 1 53.64 53.50 -4.59
N ALA A 2 52.96 54.12 -5.56
CA ALA A 2 51.71 53.58 -6.12
C ALA A 2 51.58 53.87 -7.63
N ALA A 3 51.06 52.87 -8.36
CA ALA A 3 50.45 52.87 -9.69
C ALA A 3 49.74 51.49 -9.84
N THR A 4 48.52 51.26 -10.36
CA THR A 4 47.77 51.73 -11.57
C THR A 4 48.42 51.25 -12.88
N SER A 5 47.73 50.82 -13.96
CA SER A 5 46.29 50.60 -14.29
C SER A 5 46.17 50.12 -15.76
N ASP A 6 45.18 49.36 -16.28
CA ASP A 6 44.09 48.53 -15.70
C ASP A 6 43.41 47.64 -16.80
N SER A 7 42.39 46.83 -16.43
CA SER A 7 41.46 46.06 -17.32
C SER A 7 42.07 44.85 -18.09
N ASN A 8 41.33 43.86 -18.63
CA ASN A 8 39.98 43.89 -19.23
C ASN A 8 39.23 42.51 -19.19
N THR A 9 37.99 42.47 -19.68
CA THR A 9 36.96 41.42 -19.46
C THR A 9 36.70 40.53 -20.69
N SER A 10 36.25 39.27 -20.50
CA SER A 10 35.32 38.59 -21.42
C SER A 10 34.56 37.41 -20.77
N ASN A 11 33.25 37.37 -20.98
CA ASN A 11 32.39 36.23 -20.64
C ASN A 11 32.40 35.19 -21.77
N ASN A 12 32.01 33.94 -21.47
CA ASN A 12 31.41 33.09 -22.49
C ASN A 12 30.35 32.15 -21.89
N THR A 13 29.12 32.23 -22.39
CA THR A 13 27.96 31.43 -21.94
C THR A 13 27.57 30.43 -23.00
N THR A 14 27.56 29.14 -22.67
CA THR A 14 27.00 28.08 -23.52
C THR A 14 25.90 27.32 -22.80
N SER A 15 24.77 27.14 -23.49
CA SER A 15 23.59 26.43 -23.01
C SER A 15 23.33 25.22 -23.89
N ASP A 16 23.08 24.05 -23.29
CA ASP A 16 22.79 22.80 -24.01
C ASP A 16 21.42 22.22 -23.59
N PRO A 17 20.65 21.52 -24.48
CA PRO A 17 19.19 21.49 -24.37
C PRO A 17 18.56 20.14 -23.95
N SER A 18 17.23 20.13 -23.92
CA SER A 18 16.35 18.94 -24.09
C SER A 18 16.21 17.94 -22.91
N LYS A 19 15.43 18.32 -21.90
CA LYS A 19 14.80 17.34 -21.00
C LYS A 19 13.72 16.52 -21.75
N ARG A 20 13.94 15.21 -21.93
CA ARG A 20 12.85 14.24 -22.16
C ARG A 20 12.25 13.80 -20.82
N PRO A 21 10.96 13.42 -20.76
CA PRO A 21 10.34 12.91 -19.53
C PRO A 21 10.90 11.52 -19.18
N GLY A 22 11.76 11.45 -18.17
CA GLY A 22 12.32 10.20 -17.67
C GLY A 22 11.31 9.35 -16.90
N ASN A 23 11.59 8.05 -16.79
CA ASN A 23 10.82 7.10 -15.97
C ASN A 23 10.60 7.63 -14.55
N SER A 24 9.38 7.56 -14.04
CA SER A 24 9.05 8.09 -12.72
C SER A 24 9.72 7.29 -11.60
N HIS A 25 10.66 7.93 -10.90
CA HIS A 25 11.39 7.36 -9.76
C HIS A 25 10.44 7.16 -8.56
N MET A 26 9.74 6.03 -8.51
CA MET A 26 9.03 5.58 -7.31
C MET A 26 10.04 5.13 -6.24
N THR A 27 9.96 5.70 -5.04
CA THR A 27 10.69 5.28 -3.82
C THR A 27 9.98 4.11 -3.14
N PRO A 28 10.60 3.41 -2.15
CA PRO A 28 9.91 2.38 -1.36
C PRO A 28 8.66 2.90 -0.65
N SER A 29 8.69 4.15 -0.18
CA SER A 29 7.55 4.86 0.42
C SER A 29 6.32 4.95 -0.49
N ASP A 30 6.52 4.86 -1.81
CA ASP A 30 5.44 5.08 -2.77
C ASP A 30 4.61 3.82 -3.04
N PHE A 31 5.09 2.64 -2.66
CA PHE A 31 4.39 1.37 -2.89
C PHE A 31 3.03 1.31 -2.19
N SER A 32 2.89 1.96 -1.02
CA SER A 32 1.62 2.07 -0.29
C SER A 32 0.66 3.16 -0.80
N ARG A 33 1.00 3.89 -1.88
CA ARG A 33 0.07 4.84 -2.51
C ARG A 33 -1.01 4.08 -3.31
N PRO A 34 -2.30 4.50 -3.32
CA PRO A 34 -3.38 3.80 -4.02
C PRO A 34 -3.07 3.42 -5.48
N VAL A 35 -2.42 4.31 -6.25
CA VAL A 35 -2.03 4.05 -7.65
C VAL A 35 -1.05 2.89 -7.80
N ASN A 36 -0.13 2.71 -6.84
CA ASN A 36 0.82 1.59 -6.88
C ASN A 36 0.20 0.30 -6.34
N LEU A 37 -0.69 0.38 -5.33
CA LEU A 37 -1.51 -0.75 -4.88
C LEU A 37 -2.40 -1.29 -6.02
N GLN A 38 -3.06 -0.39 -6.76
CA GLN A 38 -3.85 -0.76 -7.94
C GLN A 38 -3.00 -1.44 -9.02
N ARG A 39 -1.79 -0.94 -9.29
CA ARG A 39 -0.86 -1.59 -10.24
C ARG A 39 -0.42 -2.99 -9.77
N ILE A 40 -0.21 -3.18 -8.47
CA ILE A 40 0.14 -4.49 -7.89
C ILE A 40 -1.04 -5.46 -8.02
N ALA A 41 -2.26 -5.03 -7.69
CA ALA A 41 -3.47 -5.82 -7.86
C ALA A 41 -3.72 -6.21 -9.33
N GLN A 42 -3.60 -5.26 -10.27
CA GLN A 42 -3.70 -5.51 -11.71
C GLN A 42 -2.65 -6.52 -12.19
N LYS A 43 -1.40 -6.41 -11.71
CA LYS A 43 -0.33 -7.35 -12.05
C LYS A 43 -0.58 -8.75 -11.45
N LYS A 44 -1.16 -8.83 -10.24
CA LYS A 44 -1.58 -10.11 -9.65
C LYS A 44 -2.68 -10.76 -10.48
N GLU A 45 -3.69 -10.01 -10.90
CA GLU A 45 -4.76 -10.55 -11.75
C GLU A 45 -4.24 -10.99 -13.12
N GLN A 46 -3.31 -10.22 -13.72
CA GLN A 46 -2.66 -10.59 -14.98
C GLN A 46 -1.87 -11.90 -14.89
N VAL A 47 -1.24 -12.23 -13.75
CA VAL A 47 -0.52 -13.52 -13.63
C VAL A 47 -1.46 -14.70 -13.39
N LYS A 48 -2.62 -14.49 -12.75
CA LYS A 48 -3.68 -15.50 -12.64
C LYS A 48 -4.31 -15.83 -13.99
N SER A 49 -4.51 -14.82 -14.84
CA SER A 49 -5.10 -14.98 -16.17
C SER A 49 -4.15 -15.62 -17.21
N PHE A 50 -3.00 -16.15 -16.80
CA PHE A 50 -2.11 -16.89 -17.68
C PHE A 50 -2.57 -18.34 -17.89
N THR A 51 -2.22 -18.93 -19.03
CA THR A 51 -2.39 -20.38 -19.23
C THR A 51 -1.52 -21.16 -18.26
N ARG A 52 -2.00 -22.33 -17.78
CA ARG A 52 -1.28 -23.21 -16.83
C ARG A 52 0.18 -23.44 -17.20
N ARG A 53 0.51 -23.60 -18.49
CA ARG A 53 1.90 -23.73 -18.98
C ARG A 53 2.77 -22.50 -18.65
N LYS A 54 2.23 -21.29 -18.83
CA LYS A 54 2.90 -20.01 -18.52
C LYS A 54 2.94 -19.72 -17.01
N LYS A 55 1.97 -20.21 -16.24
CA LYS A 55 2.03 -20.25 -14.76
C LYS A 55 3.22 -21.11 -14.29
N LEU A 56 3.30 -22.35 -14.78
CA LEU A 56 4.35 -23.31 -14.45
C LEU A 56 5.75 -22.81 -14.82
N GLU A 57 5.95 -22.25 -16.02
CA GLU A 57 7.24 -21.69 -16.44
C GLU A 57 7.74 -20.61 -15.46
N LYS A 58 6.86 -19.68 -15.07
CA LYS A 58 7.18 -18.60 -14.13
C LYS A 58 7.52 -19.12 -12.73
N LEU A 59 6.78 -20.12 -12.24
CA LEU A 59 7.07 -20.75 -10.95
C LEU A 59 8.36 -21.59 -10.99
N GLY A 60 8.70 -22.18 -12.14
CA GLY A 60 9.96 -22.90 -12.35
C GLY A 60 11.21 -22.09 -12.01
N VAL A 61 11.18 -20.77 -12.22
CA VAL A 61 12.27 -19.81 -11.88
C VAL A 61 12.57 -19.75 -10.36
N TYR A 62 11.62 -20.19 -9.52
CA TYR A 62 11.67 -20.19 -8.06
C TYR A 62 11.63 -21.60 -7.43
N SER A 63 11.47 -22.64 -8.25
CA SER A 63 11.24 -24.03 -7.81
C SER A 63 12.51 -24.89 -7.80
N SER A 64 12.54 -25.93 -6.97
CA SER A 64 13.70 -26.83 -6.89
C SER A 64 13.70 -27.87 -8.01
N CYS A 65 14.87 -28.16 -8.58
CA CYS A 65 15.01 -29.24 -9.54
C CYS A 65 14.81 -30.60 -8.87
N LYS A 66 14.08 -31.51 -9.54
CA LYS A 66 13.76 -32.88 -9.12
C LYS A 66 14.30 -33.94 -10.08
N ALA A 67 15.36 -33.63 -10.84
CA ALA A 67 15.96 -34.58 -11.78
C ALA A 67 16.77 -35.68 -11.07
N GLU A 68 17.54 -35.28 -10.05
CA GLU A 68 18.37 -36.15 -9.23
C GLU A 68 18.35 -35.64 -7.79
N GLU A 69 18.49 -36.54 -6.80
CA GLU A 69 18.64 -36.17 -5.38
C GLU A 69 19.93 -35.37 -5.10
N SER A 70 20.92 -35.50 -5.97
CA SER A 70 22.18 -34.74 -5.96
C SER A 70 21.96 -33.22 -6.17
N CYS A 71 20.86 -32.84 -6.83
CA CYS A 71 20.75 -31.56 -7.51
C CYS A 71 20.27 -30.42 -6.59
N LYS A 72 21.18 -29.52 -6.22
CA LYS A 72 20.91 -28.38 -5.31
C LYS A 72 20.36 -27.13 -6.03
N CYS A 73 19.75 -27.28 -7.21
CA CYS A 73 19.26 -26.15 -8.01
C CYS A 73 17.90 -25.64 -7.49
N ASN A 74 17.86 -24.35 -7.11
CA ASN A 74 16.71 -23.69 -6.48
C ASN A 74 16.09 -22.60 -7.38
N GLY A 75 15.85 -22.96 -8.64
CA GLY A 75 15.15 -22.13 -9.62
C GLY A 75 15.73 -22.24 -11.02
N TRP A 76 14.90 -22.66 -11.99
CA TRP A 76 15.25 -22.75 -13.41
C TRP A 76 15.78 -21.40 -13.95
N LYS A 77 16.70 -21.47 -14.92
CA LYS A 77 17.30 -20.30 -15.58
C LYS A 77 17.27 -20.54 -17.08
N ASN A 78 16.47 -19.74 -17.79
CA ASN A 78 16.25 -19.85 -19.23
C ASN A 78 17.58 -19.76 -19.99
N PRO A 79 17.92 -20.74 -20.87
CA PRO A 79 19.10 -20.67 -21.73
C PRO A 79 19.08 -19.44 -22.65
N ASN A 80 17.89 -19.10 -23.15
CA ASN A 80 17.60 -18.02 -24.09
C ASN A 80 16.79 -16.91 -23.38
N PRO A 81 17.40 -16.08 -22.51
CA PRO A 81 16.68 -15.05 -21.78
C PRO A 81 16.05 -14.04 -22.75
N PRO A 82 14.80 -13.57 -22.50
CA PRO A 82 14.20 -12.53 -23.31
C PRO A 82 15.01 -11.23 -23.22
N PRO A 83 15.06 -10.42 -24.31
CA PRO A 83 15.88 -9.23 -24.35
C PRO A 83 15.45 -8.21 -23.29
N THR A 84 16.43 -7.63 -22.59
CA THR A 84 16.22 -6.51 -21.66
C THR A 84 16.16 -5.17 -22.41
N PRO A 85 15.19 -4.28 -22.10
CA PRO A 85 14.13 -4.42 -21.12
C PRO A 85 13.04 -5.40 -21.58
N PRO A 86 12.51 -6.26 -20.70
CA PRO A 86 11.53 -7.27 -21.08
C PRO A 86 10.24 -6.60 -21.56
N ARG A 87 9.89 -6.80 -22.84
CA ARG A 87 8.57 -6.44 -23.34
C ARG A 87 7.52 -7.31 -22.65
N LEU A 88 6.58 -6.68 -21.95
CA LEU A 88 5.48 -7.31 -21.21
C LEU A 88 4.35 -7.81 -22.14
N ASP A 89 4.73 -8.40 -23.27
CA ASP A 89 3.80 -8.91 -24.26
C ASP A 89 3.35 -10.33 -23.89
N LEU A 90 2.08 -10.65 -24.15
CA LEU A 90 1.56 -12.00 -24.00
C LEU A 90 2.15 -12.95 -25.05
N SER A 91 2.59 -12.41 -26.21
CA SER A 91 3.15 -13.13 -27.37
C SER A 91 4.49 -13.84 -27.15
N GLN A 92 5.19 -13.54 -26.04
CA GLN A 92 6.54 -14.05 -25.79
C GLN A 92 6.54 -15.60 -25.76
N PRO A 93 7.34 -16.27 -26.60
CA PRO A 93 7.28 -17.72 -26.78
C PRO A 93 7.66 -18.43 -25.47
N LEU A 94 6.84 -19.42 -25.09
CA LEU A 94 7.04 -20.20 -23.89
C LEU A 94 8.24 -21.15 -24.06
N ALA A 95 8.95 -21.39 -22.96
CA ALA A 95 10.07 -22.34 -22.94
C ALA A 95 9.58 -23.78 -23.16
N SER A 96 10.40 -24.60 -23.83
CA SER A 96 10.15 -26.03 -23.94
C SER A 96 10.34 -26.72 -22.60
N LEU A 97 9.56 -27.77 -22.34
CA LEU A 97 9.77 -28.64 -21.19
C LEU A 97 11.16 -29.29 -21.18
N THR A 98 11.81 -29.39 -22.35
CA THR A 98 13.16 -29.93 -22.52
C THR A 98 14.28 -28.90 -22.32
N ASP A 99 13.98 -27.60 -22.18
CA ASP A 99 15.02 -26.56 -22.21
C ASP A 99 15.95 -26.63 -20.98
N PRO A 100 17.28 -26.77 -21.18
CA PRO A 100 18.23 -27.03 -20.11
C PRO A 100 18.43 -25.78 -19.24
N CYS A 101 18.34 -25.96 -17.92
CA CYS A 101 18.60 -24.92 -16.93
C CYS A 101 20.07 -24.49 -16.96
N ARG A 102 20.36 -23.19 -17.20
CA ARG A 102 21.75 -22.66 -17.20
C ARG A 102 22.55 -22.90 -15.92
N SER A 103 21.91 -23.30 -14.82
CA SER A 103 22.56 -23.53 -13.51
C SER A 103 22.70 -25.00 -13.11
N CYS A 104 22.12 -25.96 -13.83
CA CYS A 104 22.29 -27.39 -13.55
C CYS A 104 22.12 -28.33 -14.76
N ASN A 105 21.98 -27.78 -15.97
CA ASN A 105 21.71 -28.45 -17.24
C ASN A 105 20.43 -29.31 -17.33
N HIS A 106 19.77 -29.62 -16.21
CA HIS A 106 18.50 -30.35 -16.18
C HIS A 106 17.35 -29.57 -16.84
N PRO A 107 16.40 -30.27 -17.50
CA PRO A 107 15.32 -29.64 -18.25
C PRO A 107 14.32 -28.88 -17.36
N LEU A 108 13.56 -27.96 -17.96
CA LEU A 108 12.47 -27.24 -17.30
C LEU A 108 11.46 -28.19 -16.64
N GLY A 109 11.11 -29.31 -17.30
CA GLY A 109 10.20 -30.32 -16.76
C GLY A 109 10.57 -30.79 -15.35
N SER A 110 11.86 -31.03 -15.09
CA SER A 110 12.37 -31.44 -13.77
C SER A 110 12.25 -30.34 -12.70
N HIS A 111 12.08 -29.07 -13.08
CA HIS A 111 11.90 -27.95 -12.15
C HIS A 111 10.42 -27.67 -11.84
N ILE A 112 9.49 -28.21 -12.64
CA ILE A 112 8.04 -27.95 -12.51
C ILE A 112 7.20 -29.22 -12.27
N SER A 113 7.79 -30.41 -12.30
CA SER A 113 7.09 -31.70 -12.15
C SER A 113 6.15 -31.74 -10.93
N HIS A 114 6.67 -31.34 -9.77
CA HIS A 114 5.95 -31.23 -8.50
C HIS A 114 4.87 -30.14 -8.45
N LEU A 115 4.78 -29.28 -9.48
CA LEU A 115 3.72 -28.29 -9.65
C LEU A 115 2.62 -28.76 -10.62
N GLN A 116 2.87 -29.78 -11.44
CA GLN A 116 1.93 -30.22 -12.48
C GLN A 116 0.64 -30.82 -11.90
N SER A 117 0.67 -31.29 -10.66
CA SER A 117 -0.46 -31.88 -9.92
C SER A 117 -1.16 -30.90 -8.96
N LEU A 118 -0.87 -29.59 -9.03
CA LEU A 118 -1.48 -28.59 -8.14
C LEU A 118 -2.73 -27.96 -8.74
N GLU A 119 -3.72 -27.66 -7.90
CA GLU A 119 -4.89 -26.88 -8.31
C GLU A 119 -4.50 -25.46 -8.78
N GLU A 120 -5.30 -24.89 -9.68
CA GLU A 120 -5.03 -23.55 -10.24
C GLU A 120 -4.96 -22.46 -9.14
N ASP A 121 -5.80 -22.55 -8.11
CA ASP A 121 -5.78 -21.64 -6.95
C ASP A 121 -4.43 -21.62 -6.21
N GLU A 122 -3.76 -22.77 -6.14
CA GLU A 122 -2.46 -22.90 -5.47
C GLU A 122 -1.32 -22.40 -6.37
N LEU A 123 -1.39 -22.63 -7.68
CA LEU A 123 -0.49 -21.98 -8.64
C LEU A 123 -0.64 -20.45 -8.59
N ASP A 124 -1.86 -19.95 -8.47
CA ASP A 124 -2.16 -18.52 -8.40
C ASP A 124 -1.72 -17.89 -7.07
N ARG A 125 -1.89 -18.59 -5.94
CA ARG A 125 -1.28 -18.20 -4.66
C ARG A 125 0.23 -18.03 -4.79
N LEU A 126 0.91 -19.01 -5.40
CA LEU A 126 2.36 -18.97 -5.59
C LEU A 126 2.79 -17.86 -6.56
N LEU A 127 1.99 -17.56 -7.59
CA LEU A 127 2.24 -16.45 -8.52
C LEU A 127 2.02 -15.07 -7.87
N CYS A 128 1.01 -14.90 -7.01
CA CYS A 128 0.87 -13.69 -6.20
C CYS A 128 2.08 -13.48 -5.30
N MET A 129 2.64 -14.55 -4.72
CA MET A 129 3.90 -14.49 -3.97
C MET A 129 5.11 -14.12 -4.85
N VAL A 130 5.17 -14.57 -6.12
CA VAL A 130 6.21 -14.12 -7.07
C VAL A 130 6.12 -12.61 -7.32
N VAL A 131 4.91 -12.06 -7.51
CA VAL A 131 4.72 -10.61 -7.65
C VAL A 131 5.19 -9.85 -6.41
N ASP A 132 4.94 -10.37 -5.21
CA ASP A 132 5.39 -9.75 -3.96
C ASP A 132 6.91 -9.86 -3.75
N VAL A 133 7.54 -10.95 -4.19
CA VAL A 133 9.00 -11.08 -4.23
C VAL A 133 9.63 -10.08 -5.21
N GLU A 134 9.01 -9.84 -6.38
CA GLU A 134 9.45 -8.81 -7.32
C GLU A 134 9.27 -7.39 -6.76
N ASN A 135 8.17 -7.12 -6.04
CA ASN A 135 7.96 -5.84 -5.34
C ASN A 135 9.03 -5.61 -4.27
N LEU A 136 9.23 -6.58 -3.37
CA LEU A 136 10.23 -6.50 -2.30
C LEU A 136 11.66 -6.41 -2.83
N PHE A 137 11.98 -7.06 -3.96
CA PHE A 137 13.26 -6.90 -4.63
C PHE A 137 13.51 -5.43 -5.03
N MET A 138 12.49 -4.75 -5.58
CA MET A 138 12.57 -3.33 -5.90
C MET A 138 12.68 -2.44 -4.66
N CYS A 139 12.00 -2.78 -3.56
CA CYS A 139 12.16 -2.10 -2.28
C CYS A 139 13.59 -2.24 -1.74
N VAL A 140 14.17 -3.45 -1.70
CA VAL A 140 15.55 -3.69 -1.23
C VAL A 140 16.59 -2.88 -2.02
N HIS A 141 16.42 -2.75 -3.34
CA HIS A 141 17.37 -1.99 -4.17
C HIS A 141 17.24 -0.47 -4.00
N LYS A 142 16.06 0.03 -3.65
CA LYS A 142 15.76 1.47 -3.53
C LYS A 142 15.73 2.01 -2.10
N GLU A 143 15.77 1.14 -1.09
CA GLU A 143 15.76 1.56 0.30
C GLU A 143 17.16 1.97 0.76
N GLU A 144 17.25 3.14 1.38
CA GLU A 144 18.49 3.77 1.84
C GLU A 144 18.70 3.54 3.33
N ASP A 145 17.61 3.50 4.11
CA ASP A 145 17.66 3.25 5.55
C ASP A 145 18.06 1.78 5.83
N PRO A 146 19.16 1.53 6.58
CA PRO A 146 19.73 0.19 6.70
C PRO A 146 18.83 -0.78 7.48
N ASP A 147 18.13 -0.29 8.50
CA ASP A 147 17.20 -1.09 9.30
C ASP A 147 15.99 -1.51 8.46
N THR A 148 15.40 -0.56 7.71
CA THR A 148 14.27 -0.81 6.80
C THR A 148 14.66 -1.76 5.67
N LYS A 149 15.84 -1.56 5.06
CA LYS A 149 16.41 -2.41 4.01
C LYS A 149 16.65 -3.84 4.50
N GLN A 150 17.12 -4.02 5.74
CA GLN A 150 17.30 -5.32 6.37
C GLN A 150 15.97 -6.09 6.50
N VAL A 151 14.89 -5.40 6.88
CA VAL A 151 13.55 -6.00 7.00
C VAL A 151 12.97 -6.37 5.63
N TYR A 152 13.08 -5.51 4.61
CA TYR A 152 12.65 -5.88 3.25
C TYR A 152 13.45 -7.08 2.70
N PHE A 153 14.76 -7.15 2.98
CA PHE A 153 15.58 -8.29 2.55
C PHE A 153 15.25 -9.59 3.31
N TYR A 154 14.87 -9.48 4.59
CA TYR A 154 14.31 -10.60 5.35
C TYR A 154 13.00 -11.11 4.70
N LEU A 155 12.03 -10.23 4.45
CA LEU A 155 10.73 -10.60 3.86
C LEU A 155 10.88 -11.15 2.42
N PHE A 156 11.78 -10.58 1.62
CA PHE A 156 12.16 -11.10 0.30
C PHE A 156 12.66 -12.55 0.38
N LYS A 157 13.57 -12.85 1.31
CA LYS A 157 14.05 -14.21 1.55
C LYS A 157 12.94 -15.14 2.07
N LEU A 158 12.08 -14.65 2.96
CA LEU A 158 10.95 -15.41 3.51
C LEU A 158 9.99 -15.84 2.40
N LEU A 159 9.47 -14.90 1.60
CA LEU A 159 8.54 -15.21 0.51
C LEU A 159 9.21 -16.12 -0.54
N ARG A 160 10.47 -15.87 -0.93
CA ARG A 160 11.19 -16.75 -1.86
C ARG A 160 11.35 -18.17 -1.32
N LYS A 161 11.66 -18.34 -0.03
CA LYS A 161 11.72 -19.65 0.63
C LYS A 161 10.35 -20.33 0.65
N CYS A 162 9.28 -19.57 0.91
CA CYS A 162 7.93 -20.11 0.95
C CYS A 162 7.42 -20.53 -0.45
N ILE A 163 7.82 -19.86 -1.55
CA ILE A 163 7.55 -20.36 -2.91
C ILE A 163 8.31 -21.68 -3.16
N LEU A 164 9.62 -21.70 -2.87
CA LEU A 164 10.50 -22.88 -3.04
C LEU A 164 10.04 -24.11 -2.23
N GLN A 165 9.34 -23.89 -1.12
CA GLN A 165 8.80 -24.91 -0.22
C GLN A 165 7.26 -25.05 -0.33
N MET A 166 6.61 -24.35 -1.26
CA MET A 166 5.15 -24.28 -1.43
C MET A 166 4.36 -23.98 -0.13
N SER A 167 4.96 -23.28 0.82
CA SER A 167 4.35 -22.99 2.13
C SER A 167 3.65 -21.63 2.18
N ARG A 168 2.88 -21.39 3.24
CA ARG A 168 2.35 -20.05 3.58
C ARG A 168 3.37 -19.31 4.44
N PRO A 169 3.62 -18.01 4.20
CA PRO A 169 4.67 -17.29 4.92
C PRO A 169 4.27 -16.99 6.36
N LYS A 170 5.21 -17.24 7.28
CA LYS A 170 5.11 -16.93 8.69
C LYS A 170 6.38 -16.22 9.13
N VAL A 171 6.23 -15.01 9.68
CA VAL A 171 7.32 -14.23 10.27
C VAL A 171 7.83 -14.93 11.53
N GLU A 172 9.13 -14.81 11.81
CA GLU A 172 9.81 -15.52 12.91
C GLU A 172 9.27 -15.15 14.29
N SER A 173 9.22 -16.16 15.18
CA SER A 173 8.82 -16.02 16.58
C SER A 173 9.76 -15.15 17.42
N SER A 174 10.97 -14.87 16.94
CA SER A 174 11.97 -13.99 17.58
C SER A 174 11.47 -12.55 17.74
N LEU A 175 10.56 -12.09 16.88
CA LEU A 175 9.89 -10.78 17.00
C LEU A 175 8.66 -10.82 17.93
N GLY A 176 8.23 -12.00 18.36
CA GLY A 176 6.89 -12.24 18.90
C GLY A 176 5.82 -12.23 17.81
N THR A 177 4.61 -12.67 18.16
CA THR A 177 3.43 -12.65 17.28
C THR A 177 2.40 -11.63 17.78
N PRO A 178 1.62 -10.99 16.89
CA PRO A 178 0.57 -10.05 17.31
C PRO A 178 -0.56 -10.77 18.08
N PRO A 179 -1.25 -10.08 19.02
CA PRO A 179 -0.98 -8.71 19.49
C PRO A 179 0.27 -8.65 20.39
N PHE A 180 1.04 -7.57 20.28
CA PHE A 180 2.32 -7.40 20.99
C PHE A 180 2.18 -6.77 22.37
N GLU A 181 1.03 -6.15 22.65
CA GLU A 181 0.77 -5.34 23.84
C GLU A 181 -0.74 -5.28 24.09
N LYS A 182 -1.16 -5.20 25.35
CA LYS A 182 -2.54 -5.02 25.79
C LYS A 182 -2.62 -3.94 26.88
N PRO A 183 -3.72 -3.17 26.95
CA PRO A 183 -4.75 -3.04 25.93
C PRO A 183 -4.20 -2.40 24.65
N SER A 184 -4.82 -2.71 23.51
CA SER A 184 -4.40 -2.13 22.22
C SER A 184 -4.74 -0.65 22.13
N ILE A 185 -4.06 0.09 21.24
CA ILE A 185 -4.30 1.53 21.02
C ILE A 185 -5.78 1.79 20.70
N ALA A 186 -6.44 0.93 19.90
CA ALA A 186 -7.87 1.05 19.61
C ALA A 186 -8.75 0.93 20.86
N LYS A 187 -8.43 -0.03 21.77
CA LYS A 187 -9.16 -0.21 23.04
C LYS A 187 -8.89 0.95 24.00
N ALA A 188 -7.64 1.38 24.15
CA ALA A 188 -7.28 2.50 25.02
C ALA A 188 -7.90 3.84 24.54
N VAL A 189 -7.93 4.09 23.23
CA VAL A 189 -8.58 5.28 22.66
C VAL A 189 -10.11 5.25 22.83
N LEU A 190 -10.73 4.07 22.82
CA LEU A 190 -12.16 3.93 23.18
C LEU A 190 -12.38 4.15 24.68
N ASN A 191 -11.52 3.58 25.54
CA ASN A 191 -11.53 3.81 26.98
C ASN A 191 -11.41 5.32 27.30
N PHE A 192 -10.51 6.04 26.60
CA PHE A 192 -10.36 7.50 26.68
C PHE A 192 -11.64 8.27 26.37
N VAL A 193 -12.35 7.92 25.29
CA VAL A 193 -13.61 8.59 24.92
C VAL A 193 -14.69 8.35 25.99
N LEU A 194 -14.76 7.15 26.56
CA LEU A 194 -15.67 6.86 27.66
C LEU A 194 -15.27 7.60 28.95
N HIS A 195 -13.99 7.62 29.29
CA HIS A 195 -13.44 8.24 30.50
C HIS A 195 -13.59 9.77 30.51
N LYS A 196 -13.07 10.45 29.49
CA LYS A 196 -12.97 11.93 29.46
C LYS A 196 -14.21 12.60 28.87
N PHE A 197 -15.05 11.88 28.11
CA PHE A 197 -16.21 12.46 27.42
C PHE A 197 -17.56 11.73 27.65
N GLY A 198 -17.61 10.62 28.39
CA GLY A 198 -18.85 9.85 28.60
C GLY A 198 -20.01 10.64 29.26
N HIS A 199 -19.68 11.71 30.00
CA HIS A 199 -20.64 12.64 30.60
C HIS A 199 -21.30 13.61 29.60
N LEU A 200 -20.81 13.71 28.36
CA LEU A 200 -21.32 14.66 27.37
C LEU A 200 -22.69 14.25 26.78
N PRO A 201 -23.50 15.23 26.33
CA PRO A 201 -24.68 14.97 25.51
C PRO A 201 -24.36 14.11 24.29
N GLN A 202 -25.30 13.25 23.86
CA GLN A 202 -25.06 12.26 22.81
C GLN A 202 -24.48 12.83 21.51
N ARG A 203 -24.87 14.05 21.12
CA ARG A 203 -24.35 14.75 19.92
C ARG A 203 -22.86 15.08 20.05
N GLU A 204 -22.43 15.57 21.21
CA GLU A 204 -21.04 15.98 21.46
C GLU A 204 -20.15 14.76 21.71
N TRP A 205 -20.66 13.77 22.45
CA TRP A 205 -20.00 12.47 22.61
C TRP A 205 -19.72 11.81 21.25
N GLN A 206 -20.70 11.83 20.33
CA GLN A 206 -20.54 11.28 18.98
C GLN A 206 -19.41 11.98 18.21
N ILE A 207 -19.27 13.31 18.32
CA ILE A 207 -18.16 14.05 17.69
C ILE A 207 -16.81 13.57 18.25
N MET A 208 -16.68 13.40 19.58
CA MET A 208 -15.43 12.91 20.18
C MET A 208 -15.12 11.45 19.78
N HIS A 209 -16.14 10.60 19.69
CA HIS A 209 -16.04 9.23 19.22
C HIS A 209 -15.64 9.13 17.74
N ASP A 210 -16.15 10.01 16.87
CA ASP A 210 -15.76 10.01 15.46
C ASP A 210 -14.39 10.68 15.21
N LEU A 211 -13.98 11.66 16.03
CA LEU A 211 -12.60 12.14 16.09
C LEU A 211 -11.62 11.03 16.52
N ALA A 212 -12.04 10.17 17.46
CA ALA A 212 -11.26 9.01 17.88
C ALA A 212 -11.12 7.97 16.75
N LYS A 213 -12.19 7.68 16.00
CA LYS A 213 -12.10 6.86 14.77
C LYS A 213 -11.17 7.48 13.73
N MET A 214 -11.26 8.78 13.51
CA MET A 214 -10.39 9.50 12.58
C MET A 214 -8.91 9.40 13.01
N PHE A 215 -8.60 9.54 14.30
CA PHE A 215 -7.27 9.35 14.86
C PHE A 215 -6.73 7.92 14.62
N LEU A 216 -7.53 6.89 14.94
CA LEU A 216 -7.13 5.48 14.77
C LEU A 216 -6.91 5.15 13.29
N HIS A 217 -7.79 5.64 12.41
CA HIS A 217 -7.68 5.50 10.96
C HIS A 217 -6.42 6.19 10.42
N CYS A 218 -6.10 7.40 10.89
CA CYS A 218 -4.85 8.08 10.55
C CYS A 218 -3.62 7.26 10.98
N LEU A 219 -3.59 6.72 12.21
CA LEU A 219 -2.46 5.95 12.72
C LEU A 219 -2.28 4.59 12.00
N ASN A 220 -3.35 3.95 11.54
CA ASN A 220 -3.24 2.74 10.71
C ASN A 220 -2.59 3.02 9.33
N HIS A 221 -2.72 4.24 8.80
CA HIS A 221 -2.17 4.64 7.49
C HIS A 221 -0.94 5.55 7.58
N TRP A 222 -0.45 5.85 8.79
CA TRP A 222 0.71 6.71 9.00
C TRP A 222 2.03 5.93 8.83
N LYS A 223 3.00 6.53 8.14
CA LYS A 223 4.35 5.95 7.98
C LYS A 223 5.19 6.33 9.20
N LEU A 224 5.65 5.33 9.95
CA LEU A 224 6.59 5.54 11.06
C LEU A 224 7.92 6.11 10.54
N GLU A 225 8.54 6.96 11.36
CA GLU A 225 9.92 7.42 11.19
C GLU A 225 10.87 6.22 11.15
N THR A 226 11.93 6.28 10.34
CA THR A 226 12.93 5.20 10.36
C THR A 226 13.73 5.20 11.67
N VAL A 227 14.35 4.08 12.00
CA VAL A 227 15.23 3.99 13.19
C VAL A 227 16.39 4.99 13.11
N SER A 228 16.95 5.22 11.92
CA SER A 228 17.97 6.25 11.69
C SER A 228 17.46 7.66 12.01
N MET A 229 16.27 8.03 11.52
CA MET A 229 15.65 9.33 11.80
C MET A 229 15.33 9.49 13.29
N LYS A 230 14.87 8.41 13.95
CA LYS A 230 14.54 8.45 15.38
C LYS A 230 15.78 8.59 16.26
N LYS A 231 16.89 7.93 15.88
CA LYS A 231 18.19 8.03 16.56
C LYS A 231 18.78 9.45 16.51
N GLN A 232 18.49 10.24 15.48
CA GLN A 232 18.89 11.65 15.39
C GLN A 232 18.10 12.57 16.34
N GLN A 233 16.92 12.13 16.81
CA GLN A 233 15.99 12.93 17.61
C GLN A 233 15.87 12.49 19.07
N SER A 234 16.62 11.48 19.53
CA SER A 234 16.36 10.85 20.83
C SER A 234 17.62 10.31 21.51
N GLN A 235 17.66 10.47 22.84
CA GLN A 235 18.74 9.94 23.69
C GLN A 235 18.69 8.41 23.73
N GLY A 236 19.78 7.78 23.26
CA GLY A 236 20.14 6.37 23.42
C GLY A 236 19.04 5.34 23.69
N GLU A 237 18.71 5.17 24.96
CA GLU A 237 18.12 3.95 25.56
C GLU A 237 16.82 3.46 24.91
N HIS A 238 15.89 4.38 24.57
CA HIS A 238 14.61 4.01 23.97
C HIS A 238 14.73 3.49 22.51
N ILE A 239 15.86 3.65 21.83
CA ILE A 239 15.99 3.31 20.41
C ILE A 239 15.89 1.81 20.13
N ALA A 240 16.30 0.95 21.08
CA ALA A 240 16.25 -0.50 20.93
C ALA A 240 14.81 -1.03 20.92
N ALA A 241 14.00 -0.57 21.89
CA ALA A 241 12.57 -0.88 21.94
C ALA A 241 11.83 -0.31 20.72
N TYR A 242 12.20 0.90 20.26
CA TYR A 242 11.65 1.46 19.03
C TYR A 242 11.99 0.60 17.80
N LYS A 243 13.25 0.18 17.62
CA LYS A 243 13.68 -0.68 16.50
C LYS A 243 12.92 -2.01 16.44
N ILE A 244 12.64 -2.64 17.57
CA ILE A 244 11.83 -3.86 17.64
C ILE A 244 10.39 -3.58 17.17
N ASN A 245 9.75 -2.52 17.68
CA ASN A 245 8.38 -2.18 17.29
C ASN A 245 8.26 -1.66 15.84
N TYR A 246 9.28 -0.96 15.33
CA TYR A 246 9.39 -0.58 13.93
C TYR A 246 9.50 -1.80 13.01
N THR A 247 10.32 -2.79 13.39
CA THR A 247 10.47 -4.06 12.67
C THR A 247 9.16 -4.85 12.65
N ARG A 248 8.46 -4.94 13.80
CA ARG A 248 7.11 -5.52 13.89
C ARG A 248 6.11 -4.79 12.98
N TRP A 249 6.10 -3.46 13.01
CA TRP A 249 5.21 -2.65 12.19
C TRP A 249 5.47 -2.85 10.69
N LEU A 250 6.74 -2.91 10.24
CA LEU A 250 7.06 -3.26 8.86
C LEU A 250 6.54 -4.65 8.48
N CYS A 251 6.86 -5.68 9.27
CA CYS A 251 6.52 -7.08 8.98
C CYS A 251 5.01 -7.38 8.99
N TYR A 252 4.25 -6.80 9.92
CA TYR A 252 2.86 -7.18 10.17
C TYR A 252 1.83 -6.10 9.80
N CYS A 253 2.22 -4.83 9.62
CA CYS A 253 1.30 -3.73 9.33
C CYS A 253 1.58 -3.06 7.98
N HIS A 254 2.81 -2.60 7.72
CA HIS A 254 3.10 -1.76 6.55
C HIS A 254 3.32 -2.56 5.26
N VAL A 255 4.23 -3.54 5.25
CA VAL A 255 4.53 -4.32 4.03
C VAL A 255 3.34 -5.17 3.57
N PRO A 256 2.53 -5.80 4.45
CA PRO A 256 1.32 -6.51 4.04
C PRO A 256 0.25 -5.66 3.33
N VAL A 257 0.34 -4.32 3.34
CA VAL A 257 -0.56 -3.45 2.53
C VAL A 257 -0.29 -3.60 1.03
N PHE A 258 0.96 -3.82 0.64
CA PHE A 258 1.38 -3.96 -0.78
C PHE A 258 1.95 -5.35 -1.12
N CYS A 259 2.01 -6.26 -0.13
CA CYS A 259 2.40 -7.66 -0.27
C CYS A 259 1.40 -8.56 0.46
N ASP A 260 0.15 -8.65 -0.04
CA ASP A 260 -0.96 -9.41 0.57
C ASP A 260 -0.72 -10.92 0.75
N SER A 261 0.38 -11.47 0.23
CA SER A 261 0.84 -12.82 0.62
C SER A 261 1.18 -12.93 2.11
N LEU A 262 1.50 -11.81 2.77
CA LEU A 262 1.84 -11.73 4.20
C LEU A 262 0.58 -11.43 5.05
N PRO A 263 0.47 -11.97 6.28
CA PRO A 263 -0.62 -11.63 7.18
C PRO A 263 -0.64 -10.12 7.54
N LYS A 264 -1.68 -9.40 7.10
CA LYS A 264 -1.92 -7.99 7.47
C LYS A 264 -2.62 -7.89 8.82
N HIS A 265 -2.11 -7.00 9.67
CA HIS A 265 -2.77 -6.48 10.85
C HIS A 265 -2.81 -4.94 10.81
N ASP A 266 -3.76 -4.34 11.52
CA ASP A 266 -3.85 -2.89 11.66
C ASP A 266 -3.05 -2.42 12.89
N THR A 267 -2.20 -1.40 12.73
CA THR A 267 -1.29 -0.86 13.77
C THR A 267 -1.99 -0.67 15.12
N THR A 268 -3.19 -0.10 15.12
CA THR A 268 -3.96 0.22 16.33
C THR A 268 -4.54 -0.99 17.06
N THR A 269 -4.56 -2.16 16.42
CA THR A 269 -5.12 -3.41 16.98
C THR A 269 -4.05 -4.31 17.63
N VAL A 270 -2.80 -4.22 17.18
CA VAL A 270 -1.71 -5.11 17.63
C VAL A 270 -0.63 -4.45 18.49
N PHE A 271 -0.61 -3.12 18.56
CA PHE A 271 0.24 -2.35 19.47
C PHE A 271 -0.59 -1.61 20.53
N GLY A 272 0.05 -1.24 21.64
CA GLY A 272 -0.54 -0.53 22.78
C GLY A 272 0.25 0.73 23.15
N ARG A 273 0.39 0.97 24.47
CA ARG A 273 0.96 2.19 25.06
C ARG A 273 2.39 2.47 24.62
N THR A 274 3.22 1.45 24.52
CA THR A 274 4.67 1.55 24.32
C THR A 274 5.02 2.09 22.93
N LEU A 275 4.36 1.57 21.88
CA LEU A 275 4.53 2.16 20.55
C LEU A 275 3.93 3.57 20.52
N LEU A 276 2.75 3.78 21.10
CA LEU A 276 2.08 5.08 21.01
C LEU A 276 2.91 6.20 21.66
N ARG A 277 3.42 5.99 22.88
CA ARG A 277 4.37 6.91 23.56
C ARG A 277 5.58 7.25 22.68
N SER A 278 6.07 6.29 21.89
CA SER A 278 7.25 6.48 21.02
C SER A 278 6.99 7.37 19.80
N VAL A 279 5.73 7.51 19.35
CA VAL A 279 5.38 8.18 18.09
C VAL A 279 4.41 9.35 18.22
N PHE A 280 3.67 9.45 19.33
CA PHE A 280 2.51 10.34 19.44
C PHE A 280 2.84 11.80 19.17
N SER A 281 3.88 12.36 19.79
CA SER A 281 4.24 13.79 19.63
C SER A 281 4.65 14.18 18.21
N VAL A 282 5.30 13.27 17.46
CA VAL A 282 5.65 13.50 16.05
C VAL A 282 4.41 13.36 15.16
N MET A 283 3.63 12.28 15.33
CA MET A 283 2.39 12.06 14.60
C MET A 283 1.39 13.19 14.83
N ARG A 284 1.19 13.65 16.07
CA ARG A 284 0.28 14.74 16.45
C ARG A 284 0.56 16.00 15.62
N ARG A 285 1.84 16.41 15.56
CA ARG A 285 2.31 17.56 14.78
C ARG A 285 2.04 17.35 13.28
N GLN A 286 2.51 16.24 12.71
CA GLN A 286 2.32 15.94 11.28
C GLN A 286 0.83 15.87 10.86
N LEU A 287 -0.06 15.32 11.70
CA LEU A 287 -1.49 15.29 11.43
C LEU A 287 -2.11 16.69 11.45
N LEU A 288 -1.79 17.52 12.45
CA LEU A 288 -2.30 18.88 12.54
C LEU A 288 -1.79 19.76 11.39
N ASP A 289 -0.52 19.62 11.01
CA ASP A 289 0.07 20.32 9.86
C ASP A 289 -0.59 19.89 8.54
N LYS A 290 -0.82 18.58 8.35
CA LYS A 290 -1.54 18.05 7.19
C LYS A 290 -2.98 18.56 7.12
N PHE A 291 -3.74 18.51 8.22
CA PHE A 291 -5.13 19.01 8.24
C PHE A 291 -5.22 20.54 8.02
N ARG A 292 -4.18 21.30 8.39
CA ARG A 292 -4.07 22.73 8.04
C ARG A 292 -3.79 22.94 6.55
N ALA A 293 -2.89 22.15 5.96
CA ALA A 293 -2.56 22.22 4.53
C ALA A 293 -3.70 21.73 3.61
N GLU A 294 -4.52 20.78 4.07
CA GLU A 294 -5.64 20.22 3.30
C GLU A 294 -7.00 20.84 3.66
N LYS A 295 -7.02 21.88 4.52
CA LYS A 295 -8.25 22.49 5.08
C LYS A 295 -9.31 22.81 4.03
N ASP A 296 -8.92 23.34 2.88
CA ASP A 296 -9.84 23.86 1.86
C ASP A 296 -10.48 22.74 1.03
N LYS A 297 -9.85 21.55 1.01
CA LYS A 297 -10.40 20.32 0.42
C LYS A 297 -11.47 19.66 1.29
N MET A 298 -11.49 19.94 2.59
CA MET A 298 -12.48 19.37 3.51
C MET A 298 -13.84 20.08 3.38
N PRO A 299 -14.98 19.36 3.42
CA PRO A 299 -16.31 19.95 3.53
C PRO A 299 -16.44 20.85 4.77
N ALA A 300 -17.25 21.91 4.70
CA ALA A 300 -17.28 22.98 5.72
C ALA A 300 -17.51 22.48 7.17
N ASP A 301 -18.45 21.54 7.37
CA ASP A 301 -18.78 21.01 8.70
C ASP A 301 -17.62 20.20 9.27
N LYS A 302 -17.06 19.30 8.44
CA LYS A 302 -15.89 18.47 8.80
C LYS A 302 -14.65 19.35 9.03
N ARG A 303 -14.42 20.37 8.20
CA ARG A 303 -13.33 21.35 8.33
C ARG A 303 -13.39 22.07 9.68
N THR A 304 -14.57 22.55 10.07
CA THR A 304 -14.76 23.23 11.36
C THR A 304 -14.41 22.29 12.51
N ILE A 305 -14.98 21.08 12.54
CA ILE A 305 -14.75 20.10 13.60
C ILE A 305 -13.26 19.70 13.71
N VAL A 306 -12.60 19.46 12.58
CA VAL A 306 -11.18 19.06 12.54
C VAL A 306 -10.25 20.20 12.97
N LEU A 307 -10.56 21.46 12.66
CA LEU A 307 -9.70 22.58 13.04
C LEU A 307 -9.93 23.08 14.49
N THR A 308 -11.13 22.93 15.06
CA THR A 308 -11.43 23.42 16.43
C THR A 308 -11.31 22.34 17.50
N HIS A 309 -11.92 21.17 17.31
CA HIS A 309 -12.03 20.15 18.35
C HIS A 309 -10.83 19.18 18.35
N PHE A 310 -10.34 18.78 17.17
CA PHE A 310 -9.26 17.79 17.09
C PHE A 310 -7.93 18.21 17.75
N PRO A 311 -7.46 19.47 17.70
CA PRO A 311 -6.25 19.87 18.41
C PRO A 311 -6.35 19.69 19.93
N ARG A 312 -7.53 19.95 20.51
CA ARG A 312 -7.85 19.77 21.94
C ARG A 312 -8.02 18.30 22.30
N PHE A 313 -8.72 17.52 21.46
CA PHE A 313 -8.80 16.06 21.59
C PHE A 313 -7.40 15.44 21.68
N LEU A 314 -6.47 15.87 20.81
CA LEU A 314 -5.09 15.39 20.83
C LEU A 314 -4.29 15.85 22.05
N SER A 315 -4.53 17.06 22.61
CA SER A 315 -3.92 17.43 23.91
C SER A 315 -4.38 16.50 25.02
N MET A 316 -5.70 16.31 25.14
CA MET A 316 -6.29 15.50 26.21
C MET A 316 -5.92 14.02 26.09
N LEU A 317 -5.67 13.51 24.88
CA LEU A 317 -5.14 12.17 24.67
C LEU A 317 -3.64 12.07 24.99
N GLU A 318 -2.85 13.13 24.76
CA GLU A 318 -1.42 13.16 25.09
C GLU A 318 -1.18 13.01 26.60
N GLU A 319 -2.01 13.67 27.42
CA GLU A 319 -2.06 13.53 28.88
C GLU A 319 -2.19 12.06 29.31
N GLU A 320 -3.09 11.30 28.69
CA GLU A 320 -3.32 9.89 29.03
C GLU A 320 -2.25 8.93 28.45
N VAL A 321 -1.71 9.26 27.28
CA VAL A 321 -0.60 8.49 26.67
C VAL A 321 0.62 8.51 27.58
N TYR A 322 1.02 9.70 28.06
CA TYR A 322 2.25 9.88 28.84
C TYR A 322 2.04 9.85 30.36
N GLY A 323 0.90 10.31 30.90
CA GLY A 323 0.63 10.36 32.34
C GLY A 323 0.51 8.97 32.97
N GLU A 324 1.41 8.63 33.88
CA GLU A 324 1.69 7.24 34.31
C GLU A 324 0.42 6.50 34.79
N ASN A 325 -0.31 7.11 35.72
CA ASN A 325 -1.52 6.57 36.37
C ASN A 325 -2.82 6.70 35.53
N SER A 326 -2.71 6.75 34.19
CA SER A 326 -3.87 6.87 33.30
C SER A 326 -4.64 5.55 33.19
N PRO A 327 -5.93 5.49 33.59
CA PRO A 327 -6.70 4.25 33.66
C PRO A 327 -7.15 3.73 32.28
N ILE A 328 -6.98 4.51 31.21
CA ILE A 328 -7.39 4.07 29.86
C ILE A 328 -6.59 2.85 29.39
N TRP A 329 -5.45 2.59 30.04
CA TRP A 329 -4.51 1.51 29.77
C TRP A 329 -4.70 0.27 30.67
N ASP A 330 -5.72 0.26 31.52
CA ASP A 330 -6.06 -0.93 32.31
C ASP A 330 -6.85 -1.92 31.42
N ASP A 331 -6.46 -3.20 31.44
CA ASP A 331 -7.19 -4.25 30.71
C ASP A 331 -8.63 -4.40 31.24
N ASP A 332 -8.81 -4.30 32.56
CA ASP A 332 -10.10 -4.34 33.27
C ASP A 332 -10.81 -2.98 33.35
N PHE A 333 -10.48 -2.01 32.47
CA PHE A 333 -11.06 -0.65 32.50
C PHE A 333 -12.60 -0.68 32.56
N ALA A 334 -13.14 -0.19 33.69
CA ALA A 334 -14.55 0.03 33.93
C ALA A 334 -14.90 1.52 33.88
N VAL A 335 -16.06 1.85 33.30
CA VAL A 335 -16.58 3.23 33.31
C VAL A 335 -17.07 3.56 34.72
N PRO A 336 -16.69 4.71 35.32
CA PRO A 336 -17.18 5.11 36.64
C PRO A 336 -18.70 5.11 36.73
N GLN A 337 -19.26 4.56 37.81
CA GLN A 337 -20.70 4.32 37.95
C GLN A 337 -21.56 5.61 37.89
N SER A 338 -20.98 6.78 38.17
CA SER A 338 -21.63 8.09 37.98
C SER A 338 -21.98 8.42 36.51
N ILE A 339 -21.38 7.72 35.54
CA ILE A 339 -21.65 7.84 34.10
C ILE A 339 -22.62 6.73 33.63
N SER A 340 -23.04 5.82 34.52
CA SER A 340 -23.89 4.66 34.20
C SER A 340 -25.38 4.99 33.98
N ILE A 341 -25.65 5.97 33.11
CA ILE A 341 -26.97 6.24 32.55
C ILE A 341 -26.91 6.00 31.04
N ASN A 342 -27.77 5.09 30.57
CA ASN A 342 -27.91 4.56 29.21
C ASN A 342 -26.82 3.56 28.75
N SER A 343 -26.89 2.33 29.26
CA SER A 343 -26.37 1.10 28.60
C SER A 343 -27.14 0.74 27.30
N SER A 344 -27.72 1.74 26.64
CA SER A 344 -28.70 1.66 25.55
C SER A 344 -28.42 2.69 24.44
N ARG A 345 -27.24 3.31 24.43
CA ARG A 345 -26.79 4.26 23.39
C ARG A 345 -26.51 3.51 22.07
N SER A 346 -27.57 3.30 21.29
CA SER A 346 -27.50 2.70 19.95
C SER A 346 -26.53 3.46 19.02
N LEU A 347 -25.76 2.71 18.24
CA LEU A 347 -24.81 3.23 17.24
C LEU A 347 -25.53 3.65 15.95
N SER A 348 -26.47 4.59 16.05
CA SER A 348 -27.14 5.18 14.89
C SER A 348 -26.13 5.95 14.01
N PRO A 349 -26.02 5.66 12.69
CA PRO A 349 -24.99 6.24 11.84
C PRO A 349 -25.32 7.68 11.43
N LEU A 350 -24.50 8.63 11.89
CA LEU A 350 -24.27 9.88 11.15
C LEU A 350 -23.09 9.69 10.18
N VAL A 351 -22.95 10.61 9.21
CA VAL A 351 -21.97 10.49 8.10
C VAL A 351 -20.52 10.29 8.58
N SER A 352 -19.97 9.09 8.34
CA SER A 352 -18.63 8.67 8.77
C SER A 352 -17.52 9.61 8.31
N PHE A 353 -16.50 9.78 9.18
CA PHE A 353 -15.34 10.64 8.94
C PHE A 353 -14.20 9.96 8.16
N THR A 354 -14.24 8.63 8.00
CA THR A 354 -13.20 7.81 7.35
C THR A 354 -12.91 8.18 5.89
N SER A 355 -13.87 8.80 5.20
CA SER A 355 -13.72 9.23 3.80
C SER A 355 -12.74 10.40 3.57
N LEU A 356 -12.12 10.95 4.62
CA LEU A 356 -11.30 12.17 4.51
C LEU A 356 -9.85 11.93 4.06
N THR A 357 -9.30 10.72 4.21
CA THR A 357 -7.88 10.47 3.87
C THR A 357 -7.67 9.87 2.48
N ASP A 358 -8.72 9.30 1.88
CA ASP A 358 -8.62 8.53 0.63
C ASP A 358 -9.03 9.40 -0.57
N SER A 359 -8.10 10.25 -1.00
CA SER A 359 -8.24 11.04 -2.22
C SER A 359 -7.83 10.23 -3.44
N SER A 360 -8.68 9.29 -3.84
CA SER A 360 -8.60 8.59 -5.13
C SER A 360 -9.91 8.76 -5.93
N THR A 361 -9.78 9.16 -7.20
CA THR A 361 -10.92 9.58 -8.03
C THR A 361 -11.73 8.40 -8.52
N SER A 362 -13.05 8.45 -8.32
CA SER A 362 -14.03 7.61 -9.01
C SER A 362 -15.29 8.43 -9.33
N THR A 363 -15.91 8.13 -10.47
CA THR A 363 -17.04 8.88 -11.05
C THR A 363 -18.39 8.39 -10.54
N SER A 364 -19.34 9.32 -10.43
CA SER A 364 -20.68 9.09 -9.88
C SER A 364 -21.52 8.08 -10.67
N GLY A 365 -22.20 7.19 -9.93
CA GLY A 365 -23.36 6.42 -10.40
C GLY A 365 -24.35 6.30 -9.24
N LEU A 366 -25.63 6.63 -9.48
CA LEU A 366 -26.66 6.75 -8.44
C LEU A 366 -27.69 5.61 -8.57
N GLY A 367 -28.06 4.94 -7.47
CA GLY A 367 -28.95 3.77 -7.55
C GLY A 367 -29.40 3.15 -6.22
N THR A 368 -30.14 3.93 -5.41
CA THR A 368 -31.24 3.54 -4.49
C THR A 368 -31.06 2.41 -3.44
N THR A 369 -31.78 2.52 -2.32
CA THR A 369 -31.64 1.69 -1.11
C THR A 369 -32.61 0.50 -1.02
N SER A 370 -32.16 -0.62 -0.45
CA SER A 370 -32.97 -1.49 0.42
C SER A 370 -32.07 -2.36 1.32
N SER A 371 -32.59 -2.90 2.42
CA SER A 371 -31.80 -3.56 3.48
C SER A 371 -32.44 -4.84 4.02
N THR A 372 -31.68 -5.94 4.10
CA THR A 372 -31.84 -6.99 5.13
C THR A 372 -30.60 -7.88 5.25
N THR A 373 -30.60 -8.77 6.24
CA THR A 373 -29.46 -9.59 6.71
C THR A 373 -29.30 -10.94 6.01
N SER A 374 -28.19 -11.62 6.36
CA SER A 374 -27.97 -13.09 6.33
C SER A 374 -27.28 -13.71 5.10
N SER A 375 -26.26 -14.53 5.38
CA SER A 375 -25.69 -15.59 4.51
C SER A 375 -26.58 -16.86 4.64
N PRO A 376 -26.54 -17.91 3.76
CA PRO A 376 -25.31 -18.54 3.21
C PRO A 376 -25.34 -19.11 1.76
N ILE A 377 -24.16 -19.59 1.34
CA ILE A 377 -23.78 -20.62 0.34
C ILE A 377 -24.90 -21.31 -0.48
N LEU A 378 -24.82 -21.29 -1.83
CA LEU A 378 -24.70 -22.49 -2.72
C LEU A 378 -24.67 -22.17 -4.24
N ASN A 379 -24.32 -23.19 -5.05
CA ASN A 379 -24.20 -23.16 -6.52
C ASN A 379 -25.56 -23.20 -7.25
N LEU A 380 -25.65 -22.74 -8.50
CA LEU A 380 -25.65 -23.61 -9.72
C LEU A 380 -25.81 -22.81 -11.04
N SER A 381 -25.29 -23.38 -12.13
CA SER A 381 -25.32 -22.92 -13.53
C SER A 381 -26.70 -22.89 -14.19
N THR A 382 -26.90 -22.11 -15.28
CA THR A 382 -27.21 -22.62 -16.64
C THR A 382 -27.26 -21.52 -17.74
N SER A 383 -27.40 -21.98 -18.99
CA SER A 383 -27.47 -21.34 -20.32
C SER A 383 -28.51 -20.19 -20.51
N SER A 384 -28.59 -19.42 -21.62
CA SER A 384 -28.49 -19.81 -23.05
C SER A 384 -28.20 -18.65 -24.03
N SER A 385 -27.81 -18.97 -25.28
CA SER A 385 -27.74 -18.06 -26.46
C SER A 385 -29.06 -18.02 -27.26
N PRO A 386 -29.28 -17.04 -28.17
CA PRO A 386 -28.95 -17.15 -29.62
C PRO A 386 -28.25 -15.86 -30.18
N THR A 387 -27.60 -15.69 -31.36
CA THR A 387 -27.77 -16.07 -32.80
C THR A 387 -28.97 -15.42 -33.54
N ILE A 388 -28.92 -14.94 -34.81
CA ILE A 388 -27.86 -14.47 -35.74
C ILE A 388 -28.55 -13.70 -36.94
N GLU A 389 -27.84 -13.25 -37.99
CA GLU A 389 -28.35 -12.69 -39.30
C GLU A 389 -29.15 -11.34 -39.27
N GLU A 390 -29.25 -10.52 -40.34
CA GLU A 390 -28.21 -9.92 -41.22
C GLU A 390 -28.64 -8.45 -41.58
N LEU A 391 -28.52 -7.73 -42.73
CA LEU A 391 -28.13 -7.93 -44.15
C LEU A 391 -27.68 -6.57 -44.79
N SER A 392 -27.41 -6.51 -46.11
CA SER A 392 -27.16 -5.32 -46.99
C SER A 392 -28.23 -4.19 -46.95
N GLY A 393 -28.05 -2.96 -47.48
CA GLY A 393 -26.96 -2.30 -48.24
C GLY A 393 -27.45 -1.11 -49.12
N ILE A 394 -26.63 -0.63 -50.07
CA ILE A 394 -26.93 0.33 -51.19
C ILE A 394 -26.89 1.87 -50.93
N LYS A 395 -25.72 2.46 -51.21
CA LYS A 395 -25.37 3.58 -52.15
C LYS A 395 -26.16 4.91 -52.29
N ARG A 396 -25.38 6.00 -52.48
CA ARG A 396 -25.73 7.43 -52.80
C ARG A 396 -26.29 7.64 -54.23
N PRO A 397 -26.85 8.82 -54.61
CA PRO A 397 -26.12 10.09 -54.89
C PRO A 397 -26.66 11.29 -54.07
N HIS A 398 -26.35 12.58 -54.25
CA HIS A 398 -25.65 13.36 -55.31
C HIS A 398 -24.79 14.48 -54.69
N GLU A 399 -23.97 15.14 -55.50
CA GLU A 399 -23.12 16.31 -55.16
C GLU A 399 -23.77 17.63 -55.63
N ASP A 400 -23.18 18.78 -55.31
CA ASP A 400 -23.14 19.99 -56.14
C ASP A 400 -22.12 20.99 -55.54
N ASP A 401 -21.50 21.80 -56.41
CA ASP A 401 -20.35 22.69 -56.17
C ASP A 401 -20.66 23.95 -55.29
N ASP A 402 -19.70 24.73 -54.80
CA ASP A 402 -18.91 25.71 -55.58
C ASP A 402 -17.65 26.25 -54.85
N ASP A 403 -16.78 26.92 -55.61
CA ASP A 403 -15.43 27.37 -55.25
C ASP A 403 -15.35 28.75 -54.55
N ALA A 404 -14.22 29.02 -53.85
CA ALA A 404 -13.52 30.33 -53.88
C ALA A 404 -12.20 30.38 -53.07
N GLU A 405 -11.14 30.85 -53.74
CA GLU A 405 -9.91 31.39 -53.14
C GLU A 405 -10.14 32.80 -52.49
N THR A 406 -9.19 33.56 -51.90
CA THR A 406 -7.70 33.54 -51.90
C THR A 406 -7.09 34.29 -50.70
N SER A 407 -5.84 33.94 -50.33
CA SER A 407 -4.72 34.83 -49.94
C SER A 407 -4.83 36.00 -48.92
N ALA A 408 -3.99 35.91 -47.87
CA ALA A 408 -2.75 36.73 -47.67
C ALA A 408 -2.56 37.66 -46.44
N LYS A 409 -1.29 37.61 -45.96
CA LYS A 409 -0.44 38.63 -45.30
C LYS A 409 -0.64 39.03 -43.82
N LYS A 410 0.47 38.92 -43.08
CA LYS A 410 0.80 39.62 -41.82
C LYS A 410 1.16 41.10 -42.08
N PRO A 411 1.16 41.93 -41.03
CA PRO A 411 2.22 42.92 -40.81
C PRO A 411 3.04 42.64 -39.53
N LYS A 412 4.19 43.34 -39.41
CA LYS A 412 4.94 43.60 -38.16
C LYS A 412 4.74 45.07 -37.78
N LEU A 413 4.83 45.39 -36.49
CA LEU A 413 5.67 46.44 -35.85
C LEU A 413 5.44 46.25 -34.33
N ALA A 414 6.46 46.14 -33.46
CA ALA A 414 7.41 47.16 -32.99
C ALA A 414 6.81 48.13 -31.96
N GLY A 415 7.43 48.13 -30.77
CA GLY A 415 7.09 48.87 -29.56
C GLY A 415 8.00 48.36 -28.45
#